data_AF-A0A8T3RAU4-F1
#
_entry.id   AF-A0A8T3RAU4-F1
#
_cell.length_a   1.000
_cell.length_b   1.000
_cell.length_c   1.000
_cell.angle_alpha   90.00
_cell.angle_beta   90.00
_cell.angle_gamma   90.00
#
_symmetry.space_group_name_H-M   'P 1'
#
loop_
_entity.id
_entity.type
_entity.pdbx_description
1 polymer ?
#
loop_
_entity_poly.entity_id
_entity_poly.type
_entity_poly.pdbx_seq_one_letter_code
_entity_poly.pdbx_strand_id
1 'polypeptide(L)'
;MSTQADKARSLAGRFGPCRSGVFDPGGLLITELAERYGTPLYLYSGDMVRERVRAARHALGSALAYSIKANPSLGVCQLIADEGVWAEVASGGELAVAMAVGFPPASTVFAGPGKTEDELERLVACGIHADHVESVDEIDRLATVAERLGVAAGVGLRINPVAPLLGARMRMGGTATPFGIDEDELPTAVERTLSHAGLRFRGIHVYTATQVFEVAPLLEHCRDVVALALRAADLAGRPLETIDFGGGFGVPYFEGMGEF
;
A
#
# COMPACT_ATOMS: atom_id res chain seq x y z
N MET A 1 18.06 10.88 -31.80
CA MET A 1 17.60 10.77 -30.40
C MET A 1 16.13 11.15 -30.37
N SER A 2 15.27 10.33 -29.76
CA SER A 2 13.83 10.61 -29.62
C SER A 2 13.61 11.90 -28.80
N THR A 3 12.76 12.80 -29.28
CA THR A 3 12.43 14.04 -28.54
C THR A 3 11.50 13.73 -27.36
N GLN A 4 11.36 14.65 -26.39
CA GLN A 4 10.37 14.46 -25.33
C GLN A 4 8.94 14.34 -25.89
N ALA A 5 8.64 15.00 -27.00
CA ALA A 5 7.34 14.90 -27.68
C ALA A 5 7.13 13.51 -28.29
N ASP A 6 8.16 12.87 -28.82
CA ASP A 6 8.07 11.53 -29.39
C ASP A 6 7.90 10.47 -28.30
N LYS A 7 8.59 10.64 -27.15
CA LYS A 7 8.39 9.82 -25.96
C LYS A 7 6.97 9.95 -25.40
N ALA A 8 6.47 11.18 -25.28
CA ALA A 8 5.11 11.45 -24.83
C ALA A 8 4.07 10.81 -25.77
N ARG A 9 4.27 10.89 -27.10
CA ARG A 9 3.40 10.24 -28.08
C ARG A 9 3.41 8.72 -27.99
N SER A 10 4.58 8.12 -27.81
CA SER A 10 4.72 6.66 -27.61
C SER A 10 3.96 6.19 -26.35
N LEU A 11 4.12 6.91 -25.23
CA LEU A 11 3.38 6.65 -24.00
C LEU A 11 1.87 6.88 -24.16
N ALA A 12 1.47 7.97 -24.82
CA ALA A 12 0.07 8.30 -25.07
C ALA A 12 -0.64 7.24 -25.94
N GLY A 13 0.08 6.61 -26.87
CA GLY A 13 -0.44 5.52 -27.71
C GLY A 13 -1.02 4.34 -26.90
N ARG A 14 -0.61 4.16 -25.65
CA ARG A 14 -1.17 3.14 -24.74
C ARG A 14 -2.62 3.43 -24.32
N PHE A 15 -3.02 4.70 -24.36
CA PHE A 15 -4.35 5.16 -23.93
C PHE A 15 -5.31 5.35 -25.12
N GLY A 16 -4.79 5.36 -26.34
CA GLY A 16 -5.60 5.43 -27.56
C GLY A 16 -4.86 6.00 -28.76
N PRO A 17 -5.51 6.00 -29.93
CA PRO A 17 -4.93 6.49 -31.18
C PRO A 17 -4.92 8.01 -31.25
N CYS A 18 -4.37 8.54 -32.35
CA CYS A 18 -4.66 9.90 -32.79
C CYS A 18 -5.67 9.87 -33.95
N ARG A 19 -6.72 10.70 -33.87
CA ARG A 19 -7.71 10.91 -34.91
C ARG A 19 -7.45 12.26 -35.58
N SER A 20 -7.10 12.25 -36.87
CA SER A 20 -6.76 13.46 -37.65
C SER A 20 -5.66 14.32 -36.99
N GLY A 21 -4.67 13.69 -36.36
CA GLY A 21 -3.57 14.38 -35.68
C GLY A 21 -3.86 14.84 -34.25
N VAL A 22 -5.09 14.63 -33.75
CA VAL A 22 -5.49 14.94 -32.37
C VAL A 22 -5.54 13.65 -31.55
N PHE A 23 -5.01 13.69 -30.32
CA PHE A 23 -5.04 12.54 -29.42
C PHE A 23 -6.49 12.20 -28.99
N ASP A 24 -6.86 10.93 -29.14
CA ASP A 24 -8.24 10.42 -29.02
C ASP A 24 -8.33 9.21 -28.06
N PRO A 25 -7.96 9.38 -26.77
CA PRO A 25 -8.00 8.31 -25.79
C PRO A 25 -9.45 7.84 -25.55
N GLY A 26 -9.70 6.55 -25.73
CA GLY A 26 -11.04 5.98 -25.54
C GLY A 26 -12.13 6.58 -26.45
N GLY A 27 -11.76 7.14 -27.61
CA GLY A 27 -12.71 7.78 -28.54
C GLY A 27 -13.16 9.19 -28.13
N LEU A 28 -12.52 9.79 -27.13
CA LEU A 28 -12.72 11.16 -26.68
C LEU A 28 -11.57 12.05 -27.15
N LEU A 29 -11.85 13.06 -27.98
CA LEU A 29 -10.82 13.99 -28.41
C LEU A 29 -10.33 14.83 -27.23
N ILE A 30 -9.02 14.89 -27.04
CA ILE A 30 -8.43 15.65 -25.93
C ILE A 30 -8.79 17.15 -25.98
N THR A 31 -9.05 17.70 -27.18
CA THR A 31 -9.51 19.07 -27.37
C THR A 31 -10.94 19.28 -26.85
N GLU A 32 -11.84 18.32 -27.08
CA GLU A 32 -13.22 18.37 -26.56
C GLU A 32 -13.23 18.28 -25.03
N LEU A 33 -12.35 17.44 -24.46
CA LEU A 33 -12.17 17.35 -23.01
C LEU A 33 -11.62 18.66 -22.42
N ALA A 34 -10.63 19.27 -23.08
CA ALA A 34 -10.05 20.54 -22.66
C ALA A 34 -11.05 21.70 -22.73
N GLU A 35 -11.88 21.76 -23.77
CA GLU A 35 -12.95 22.75 -23.89
C GLU A 35 -14.03 22.56 -22.81
N ARG A 36 -14.41 21.31 -22.55
CA ARG A 36 -15.49 20.99 -21.61
C ARG A 36 -15.09 21.15 -20.14
N TYR A 37 -13.88 20.72 -19.77
CA TYR A 37 -13.43 20.63 -18.37
C TYR A 37 -12.34 21.63 -18.01
N GLY A 38 -11.81 22.38 -18.98
CA GLY A 38 -10.70 23.30 -18.78
C GLY A 38 -9.34 22.61 -18.70
N THR A 39 -8.29 23.41 -18.51
CA THR A 39 -6.90 22.91 -18.33
C THR A 39 -6.22 23.62 -17.15
N PRO A 40 -5.28 22.96 -16.44
CA PRO A 40 -4.81 21.58 -16.63
C PRO A 40 -5.88 20.53 -16.25
N LEU A 41 -5.86 19.37 -16.92
CA LEU A 41 -6.77 18.25 -16.65
C LEU A 41 -5.99 16.95 -16.49
N TYR A 42 -6.48 16.08 -15.61
CA TYR A 42 -6.02 14.70 -15.49
C TYR A 42 -7.06 13.76 -16.11
N LEU A 43 -6.61 12.87 -16.99
CA LEU A 43 -7.45 11.87 -17.64
C LEU A 43 -7.01 10.47 -17.16
N TYR A 44 -7.98 9.69 -16.68
CA TYR A 44 -7.77 8.31 -16.24
C TYR A 44 -8.61 7.37 -17.12
N SER A 45 -8.00 6.30 -17.62
CA SER A 45 -8.73 5.21 -18.29
C SER A 45 -9.18 4.19 -17.25
N GLY A 46 -10.49 4.05 -17.06
CA GLY A 46 -11.05 3.07 -16.12
C GLY A 46 -10.72 1.63 -16.50
N ASP A 47 -10.74 1.32 -17.80
CA ASP A 47 -10.41 -0.02 -18.30
C ASP A 47 -8.95 -0.39 -17.99
N MET A 48 -8.01 0.54 -18.18
CA MET A 48 -6.60 0.30 -17.86
C MET A 48 -6.37 0.13 -16.36
N VAL A 49 -7.11 0.87 -15.52
CA VAL A 49 -7.06 0.68 -14.05
C VAL A 49 -7.52 -0.73 -13.69
N ARG A 50 -8.68 -1.16 -14.19
CA ARG A 50 -9.23 -2.51 -13.92
C ARG A 50 -8.30 -3.61 -14.44
N GLU A 51 -7.78 -3.46 -15.67
CA GLU A 51 -6.84 -4.40 -16.26
C GLU A 51 -5.58 -4.56 -15.39
N ARG A 52 -5.00 -3.44 -14.94
CA ARG A 52 -3.80 -3.46 -14.10
C ARG A 52 -4.05 -4.12 -12.75
N VAL A 53 -5.19 -3.83 -12.11
CA VAL A 53 -5.58 -4.47 -10.84
C VAL A 53 -5.74 -5.98 -11.03
N ARG A 54 -6.45 -6.42 -12.08
CA ARG A 54 -6.65 -7.84 -12.38
C ARG A 54 -5.35 -8.56 -12.66
N ALA A 55 -4.46 -7.95 -13.45
CA ALA A 55 -3.14 -8.50 -13.73
C ALA A 55 -2.32 -8.68 -12.46
N ALA A 56 -2.27 -7.67 -11.59
CA ALA A 56 -1.57 -7.74 -10.31
C ALA A 56 -2.16 -8.82 -9.38
N ARG A 57 -3.49 -8.88 -9.23
CA ARG A 57 -4.15 -9.92 -8.44
C ARG A 57 -3.86 -11.32 -8.96
N HIS A 58 -3.91 -11.51 -10.27
CA HIS A 58 -3.63 -12.80 -10.90
C HIS A 58 -2.18 -13.24 -10.67
N ALA A 59 -1.22 -12.33 -10.83
CA ALA A 59 0.20 -12.61 -10.64
C ALA A 59 0.55 -12.91 -9.17
N LEU A 60 -0.05 -12.19 -8.22
CA LEU A 60 0.22 -12.38 -6.79
C LEU A 60 -0.42 -13.66 -6.23
N GLY A 61 -1.64 -14.00 -6.67
CA GLY A 61 -2.38 -15.15 -6.11
C GLY A 61 -2.76 -14.98 -4.62
N SER A 62 -2.61 -13.79 -4.06
CA SER A 62 -2.85 -13.43 -2.67
C SER A 62 -3.69 -12.15 -2.57
N ALA A 63 -3.90 -11.64 -1.35
CA ALA A 63 -4.53 -10.34 -1.15
C ALA A 63 -3.66 -9.23 -1.75
N LEU A 64 -4.28 -8.35 -2.54
CA LEU A 64 -3.68 -7.11 -3.05
C LEU A 64 -4.30 -5.96 -2.28
N ALA A 65 -3.49 -5.08 -1.69
CA ALA A 65 -3.94 -3.83 -1.08
C ALA A 65 -3.58 -2.64 -1.97
N TYR A 66 -4.57 -1.82 -2.31
CA TYR A 66 -4.33 -0.57 -3.01
C TYR A 66 -3.92 0.52 -2.01
N SER A 67 -2.75 1.11 -2.25
CA SER A 67 -2.22 2.22 -1.48
C SER A 67 -2.90 3.53 -1.87
N ILE A 68 -3.80 4.04 -1.03
CA ILE A 68 -4.63 5.22 -1.36
C ILE A 68 -3.79 6.47 -1.59
N LYS A 69 -2.64 6.60 -0.90
CA LYS A 69 -1.69 7.70 -1.11
C LYS A 69 -1.20 7.84 -2.56
N ALA A 70 -1.32 6.78 -3.37
CA ALA A 70 -0.98 6.85 -4.80
C ALA A 70 -1.96 7.74 -5.59
N ASN A 71 -3.26 7.68 -5.28
CA ASN A 71 -4.28 8.57 -5.84
C ASN A 71 -5.58 8.50 -5.00
N PRO A 72 -5.87 9.50 -4.15
CA PRO A 72 -7.04 9.50 -3.27
C PRO A 72 -8.34 9.96 -3.97
N SER A 73 -8.35 10.08 -5.30
CA SER A 73 -9.56 10.45 -6.06
C SER A 73 -10.67 9.40 -5.86
N LEU A 74 -11.83 9.83 -5.35
CA LEU A 74 -12.98 8.95 -5.10
C LEU A 74 -13.34 8.09 -6.32
N GLY A 75 -13.31 8.66 -7.53
CA GLY A 75 -13.63 7.92 -8.75
C GLY A 75 -12.60 6.82 -9.07
N VAL A 76 -11.31 7.07 -8.84
CA VAL A 76 -10.25 6.07 -9.05
C VAL A 76 -10.32 5.00 -7.96
N CYS A 77 -10.46 5.41 -6.69
CA CYS A 77 -10.59 4.49 -5.58
C CYS A 77 -11.83 3.59 -5.71
N GLN A 78 -12.97 4.11 -6.17
CA GLN A 78 -14.17 3.31 -6.43
C GLN A 78 -13.94 2.24 -7.51
N LEU A 79 -13.32 2.62 -8.64
CA LEU A 79 -12.99 1.67 -9.71
C LEU A 79 -12.12 0.52 -9.21
N ILE A 80 -11.20 0.81 -8.28
CA ILE A 80 -10.31 -0.18 -7.68
C ILE A 80 -11.04 -1.02 -6.63
N ALA A 81 -11.87 -0.41 -5.78
CA ALA A 81 -12.68 -1.09 -4.78
C ALA A 81 -13.62 -2.13 -5.42
N ASP A 82 -14.22 -1.78 -6.57
CA ASP A 82 -15.08 -2.68 -7.36
C ASP A 82 -14.37 -3.96 -7.82
N GLU A 83 -13.03 -3.94 -7.91
CA GLU A 83 -12.22 -5.11 -8.28
C GLU A 83 -11.92 -6.03 -7.08
N GLY A 84 -12.47 -5.73 -5.90
CA GLY A 84 -12.43 -6.60 -4.72
C GLY A 84 -11.04 -6.71 -4.08
N VAL A 85 -10.24 -5.64 -4.14
CA VAL A 85 -8.94 -5.55 -3.47
C VAL A 85 -9.07 -4.93 -2.07
N TRP A 86 -8.02 -5.08 -1.28
CA TRP A 86 -7.90 -4.46 0.03
C TRP A 86 -7.50 -2.98 -0.12
N ALA A 87 -7.64 -2.20 0.96
CA ALA A 87 -7.10 -0.84 1.03
C ALA A 87 -5.92 -0.77 2.01
N GLU A 88 -4.88 -0.04 1.62
CA GLU A 88 -3.86 0.48 2.54
C GLU A 88 -4.03 1.99 2.64
N VAL A 89 -4.16 2.48 3.88
CA VAL A 89 -4.36 3.89 4.19
C VAL A 89 -3.26 4.38 5.14
N ALA A 90 -2.90 5.65 5.02
CA ALA A 90 -1.83 6.26 5.83
C ALA A 90 -2.31 7.46 6.67
N SER A 91 -3.60 7.79 6.62
CA SER A 91 -4.19 8.87 7.42
C SER A 91 -5.69 8.64 7.63
N GLY A 92 -6.27 9.37 8.60
CA GLY A 92 -7.71 9.40 8.81
C GLY A 92 -8.51 9.91 7.60
N GLY A 93 -7.91 10.79 6.78
CA GLY A 93 -8.51 11.24 5.52
C GLY A 93 -8.58 10.13 4.47
N GLU A 94 -7.51 9.34 4.35
CA GLU A 94 -7.49 8.17 3.46
C GLU A 94 -8.42 7.06 3.95
N LEU A 95 -8.51 6.83 5.26
CA LEU A 95 -9.51 5.93 5.84
C LEU A 95 -10.93 6.38 5.49
N ALA A 96 -11.22 7.68 5.58
CA ALA A 96 -12.52 8.22 5.18
C ALA A 96 -12.81 8.00 3.69
N VAL A 97 -11.81 8.19 2.81
CA VAL A 97 -11.92 7.85 1.38
C VAL A 97 -12.22 6.36 1.20
N ALA A 98 -11.46 5.48 1.87
CA ALA A 98 -11.63 4.03 1.76
C ALA A 98 -13.06 3.60 2.10
N MET A 99 -13.59 4.10 3.22
CA MET A 99 -14.96 3.81 3.66
C MET A 99 -16.00 4.41 2.72
N ALA A 100 -15.79 5.63 2.22
CA ALA A 100 -16.73 6.32 1.34
C ALA A 100 -16.93 5.61 -0.01
N VAL A 101 -15.88 4.96 -0.53
CA VAL A 101 -15.95 4.22 -1.81
C VAL A 101 -16.21 2.71 -1.61
N GLY A 102 -16.43 2.27 -0.38
CA GLY A 102 -16.87 0.91 -0.07
C GLY A 102 -15.77 -0.15 0.01
N PHE A 103 -14.51 0.22 0.30
CA PHE A 103 -13.53 -0.79 0.71
C PHE A 103 -14.00 -1.46 2.02
N PRO A 104 -13.98 -2.80 2.12
CA PRO A 104 -14.40 -3.47 3.35
C PRO A 104 -13.44 -3.12 4.51
N PRO A 105 -13.93 -2.72 5.70
CA PRO A 105 -13.07 -2.46 6.86
C PRO A 105 -12.18 -3.67 7.20
N ALA A 106 -12.76 -4.88 7.21
CA ALA A 106 -12.04 -6.12 7.46
C ALA A 106 -10.96 -6.47 6.41
N SER A 107 -10.89 -5.71 5.32
CA SER A 107 -9.87 -5.77 4.25
C SER A 107 -9.17 -4.43 4.07
N THR A 108 -9.03 -3.66 5.16
CA THR A 108 -8.32 -2.38 5.21
C THR A 108 -7.21 -2.47 6.24
N VAL A 109 -6.01 -2.01 5.88
CA VAL A 109 -4.86 -1.86 6.80
C VAL A 109 -4.45 -0.39 6.88
N PHE A 110 -4.03 0.06 8.06
CA PHE A 110 -3.52 1.42 8.26
C PHE A 110 -2.00 1.36 8.45
N ALA A 111 -1.23 1.94 7.54
CA ALA A 111 0.23 2.03 7.63
C ALA A 111 0.69 3.48 7.51
N GLY A 112 1.29 4.01 8.57
CA GLY A 112 1.75 5.39 8.62
C GLY A 112 2.20 5.76 10.03
N PRO A 113 3.38 6.38 10.21
CA PRO A 113 3.86 6.78 11.53
C PRO A 113 3.12 8.00 12.05
N GLY A 114 3.15 8.17 13.36
CA GLY A 114 2.62 9.38 14.01
C GLY A 114 1.09 9.46 14.05
N LYS A 115 0.39 8.31 14.08
CA LYS A 115 -1.08 8.27 14.16
C LYS A 115 -1.59 9.01 15.39
N THR A 116 -2.55 9.89 15.17
CA THR A 116 -3.21 10.66 16.22
C THR A 116 -4.18 9.79 17.01
N GLU A 117 -4.54 10.19 18.23
CA GLU A 117 -5.54 9.48 19.05
C GLU A 117 -6.87 9.33 18.28
N ASP A 118 -7.31 10.40 17.62
CA ASP A 118 -8.49 10.42 16.76
C ASP A 118 -8.43 9.40 15.61
N GLU A 119 -7.26 9.17 15.02
CA GLU A 119 -7.08 8.15 13.97
C GLU A 119 -7.15 6.73 14.55
N LEU A 120 -6.54 6.50 15.72
CA LEU A 120 -6.64 5.23 16.44
C LEU A 120 -8.09 4.93 16.82
N GLU A 121 -8.83 5.92 17.35
CA GLU A 121 -10.26 5.75 17.66
C GLU A 121 -11.07 5.37 16.43
N ARG A 122 -10.85 6.07 15.31
CA ARG A 122 -11.57 5.81 14.06
C ARG A 122 -11.26 4.42 13.52
N LEU A 123 -9.99 4.02 13.44
CA LEU A 123 -9.63 2.72 12.88
C LEU A 123 -10.15 1.56 13.74
N VAL A 124 -10.16 1.72 15.07
CA VAL A 124 -10.71 0.72 15.99
C VAL A 124 -12.24 0.66 15.86
N ALA A 125 -12.91 1.81 15.86
CA ALA A 125 -14.37 1.87 15.68
C ALA A 125 -14.83 1.31 14.33
N CYS A 126 -14.06 1.54 13.26
CA CYS A 126 -14.32 0.97 11.94
C CYS A 126 -14.13 -0.56 11.90
N GLY A 127 -13.34 -1.13 12.82
CA GLY A 127 -13.01 -2.55 12.82
C GLY A 127 -12.16 -2.94 11.61
N ILE A 128 -11.10 -2.16 11.32
CA ILE A 128 -10.20 -2.47 10.22
C ILE A 128 -9.45 -3.80 10.45
N HIS A 129 -8.86 -4.38 9.41
CA HIS A 129 -8.14 -5.65 9.51
C HIS A 129 -7.02 -5.60 10.55
N ALA A 130 -6.15 -4.59 10.41
CA ALA A 130 -5.05 -4.34 11.31
C ALA A 130 -4.56 -2.88 11.20
N ASP A 131 -4.18 -2.32 12.34
CA ASP A 131 -3.24 -1.21 12.37
C ASP A 131 -1.83 -1.77 12.22
N HIS A 132 -1.07 -1.26 11.25
CA HIS A 132 0.37 -1.48 11.17
C HIS A 132 1.05 -0.51 12.13
N VAL A 133 1.27 -0.95 13.36
CA VAL A 133 1.90 -0.15 14.41
C VAL A 133 3.36 0.13 14.06
N GLU A 134 3.81 1.34 14.34
CA GLU A 134 5.10 1.88 13.92
C GLU A 134 6.08 2.02 15.08
N SER A 135 5.60 1.85 16.32
CA SER A 135 6.42 1.85 17.53
C SER A 135 5.82 0.96 18.62
N VAL A 136 6.63 0.58 19.61
CA VAL A 136 6.15 -0.15 20.79
C VAL A 136 5.13 0.71 21.57
N ASP A 137 5.36 2.02 21.68
CA ASP A 137 4.43 2.94 22.36
C ASP A 137 3.05 3.01 21.67
N GLU A 138 3.00 2.86 20.35
CA GLU A 138 1.74 2.86 19.61
C GLU A 138 0.88 1.64 19.96
N ILE A 139 1.49 0.50 20.30
CA ILE A 139 0.77 -0.70 20.77
C ILE A 139 -0.05 -0.38 22.03
N ASP A 140 0.58 0.29 23.01
CA ASP A 140 -0.07 0.63 24.28
C ASP A 140 -1.18 1.68 24.10
N ARG A 141 -0.96 2.65 23.18
CA ARG A 141 -1.98 3.62 22.80
C ARG A 141 -3.19 2.94 22.14
N LEU A 142 -2.95 2.06 21.18
CA LEU A 142 -4.00 1.30 20.51
C LEU A 142 -4.77 0.41 21.49
N ALA A 143 -4.09 -0.23 22.44
CA ALA A 143 -4.73 -1.02 23.50
C ALA A 143 -5.67 -0.17 24.36
N THR A 144 -5.21 1.02 24.76
CA THR A 144 -6.02 1.97 25.55
C THR A 144 -7.29 2.38 24.80
N VAL A 145 -7.19 2.63 23.50
CA VAL A 145 -8.33 2.96 22.63
C VAL A 145 -9.28 1.76 22.50
N ALA A 146 -8.74 0.56 22.24
CA ALA A 146 -9.51 -0.68 22.11
C ALA A 146 -10.32 -0.98 23.38
N GLU A 147 -9.70 -0.83 24.55
CA GLU A 147 -10.35 -1.01 25.85
C GLU A 147 -11.44 0.05 26.09
N ARG A 148 -11.14 1.33 25.82
CA ARG A 148 -12.11 2.43 25.94
C ARG A 148 -13.35 2.23 25.07
N LEU A 149 -13.18 1.70 23.86
CA LEU A 149 -14.27 1.44 22.92
C LEU A 149 -14.95 0.09 23.12
N GLY A 150 -14.35 -0.82 23.89
CA GLY A 150 -14.82 -2.20 24.03
C GLY A 150 -14.76 -3.00 22.73
N VAL A 151 -13.86 -2.63 21.81
CA VAL A 151 -13.70 -3.25 20.48
C VAL A 151 -12.27 -3.76 20.35
N ALA A 152 -12.12 -5.04 19.98
CA ALA A 152 -10.80 -5.60 19.77
C ALA A 152 -10.14 -5.04 18.49
N ALA A 153 -8.86 -4.67 18.58
CA ALA A 153 -8.10 -4.11 17.46
C ALA A 153 -7.11 -5.13 16.88
N GLY A 154 -7.03 -5.23 15.55
CA GLY A 154 -5.99 -6.00 14.88
C GLY A 154 -4.66 -5.25 14.87
N VAL A 155 -3.56 -5.97 15.07
CA VAL A 155 -2.20 -5.40 15.06
C VAL A 155 -1.34 -6.15 14.05
N GLY A 156 -0.79 -5.42 13.09
CA GLY A 156 0.38 -5.85 12.33
C GLY A 156 1.59 -5.08 12.83
N LEU A 157 2.71 -5.75 13.09
CA LEU A 157 3.94 -5.06 13.46
C LEU A 157 4.66 -4.61 12.20
N ARG A 158 4.80 -3.30 11.96
CA ARG A 158 5.65 -2.82 10.88
C ARG A 158 7.10 -2.87 11.33
N ILE A 159 7.89 -3.78 10.74
CA ILE A 159 9.28 -3.98 11.14
C ILE A 159 10.22 -3.31 10.15
N ASN A 160 11.22 -2.60 10.68
CA ASN A 160 12.36 -2.07 9.94
C ASN A 160 13.52 -3.08 10.02
N PRO A 161 13.78 -3.87 8.95
CA PRO A 161 14.81 -4.91 8.99
C PRO A 161 16.23 -4.33 9.01
N VAL A 162 17.15 -5.06 9.65
CA VAL A 162 18.56 -4.64 9.79
C VAL A 162 19.29 -4.62 8.44
N ALA A 163 19.00 -5.60 7.57
CA ALA A 163 19.65 -5.74 6.27
C ALA A 163 18.83 -5.05 5.15
N PRO A 164 19.42 -4.15 4.35
CA PRO A 164 18.72 -3.54 3.23
C PRO A 164 18.63 -4.48 2.02
N LEU A 165 17.56 -4.29 1.25
CA LEU A 165 17.35 -4.89 -0.06
C LEU A 165 18.46 -4.48 -1.05
N LEU A 166 19.20 -5.44 -1.60
CA LEU A 166 20.22 -5.20 -2.62
C LEU A 166 19.56 -4.73 -3.92
N GLY A 167 19.90 -3.52 -4.42
CA GLY A 167 19.50 -3.06 -5.75
C GLY A 167 18.33 -2.06 -5.83
N ALA A 168 17.72 -1.66 -4.71
CA ALA A 168 16.75 -0.57 -4.71
C ALA A 168 17.45 0.79 -4.94
N ARG A 169 16.94 1.60 -5.89
CA ARG A 169 17.52 2.92 -6.20
C ARG A 169 17.32 3.95 -5.08
N MET A 170 16.40 3.71 -4.15
CA MET A 170 16.14 4.55 -2.97
C MET A 170 16.09 3.67 -1.72
N ARG A 171 16.78 4.09 -0.66
CA ARG A 171 17.00 3.35 0.60
C ARG A 171 15.98 3.80 1.64
N MET A 172 15.24 2.86 2.25
CA MET A 172 14.32 3.15 3.36
C MET A 172 14.49 2.24 4.59
N GLY A 173 15.34 1.21 4.56
CA GLY A 173 15.59 0.29 5.69
C GLY A 173 17.03 0.34 6.23
N GLY A 174 17.27 -0.16 7.45
CA GLY A 174 18.60 -0.32 8.06
C GLY A 174 19.31 0.99 8.49
N THR A 175 18.61 2.12 8.45
CA THR A 175 19.05 3.42 9.01
C THR A 175 17.94 3.92 9.92
N ALA A 176 18.24 4.77 10.91
CA ALA A 176 17.20 5.35 11.76
C ALA A 176 16.17 6.07 10.88
N THR A 177 14.94 5.56 10.86
CA THR A 177 13.84 6.12 10.06
C THR A 177 12.65 6.39 10.97
N PRO A 178 11.73 7.29 10.58
CA PRO A 178 10.49 7.47 11.33
C PRO A 178 9.50 6.31 11.11
N PHE A 179 9.91 5.22 10.45
CA PHE A 179 9.03 4.14 10.02
C PHE A 179 9.41 2.80 10.66
N GLY A 180 8.41 2.15 11.23
CA GLY A 180 8.50 0.82 11.79
C GLY A 180 9.30 0.70 13.09
N ILE A 181 9.09 -0.43 13.73
CA ILE A 181 9.81 -0.90 14.92
C ILE A 181 11.13 -1.52 14.45
N ASP A 182 12.23 -1.19 15.11
CA ASP A 182 13.52 -1.80 14.80
C ASP A 182 13.46 -3.31 15.04
N GLU A 183 14.07 -4.09 14.15
CA GLU A 183 13.99 -5.56 14.19
C GLU A 183 14.43 -6.17 15.53
N ASP A 184 15.37 -5.54 16.23
CA ASP A 184 15.86 -5.97 17.55
C ASP A 184 14.78 -5.83 18.64
N GLU A 185 13.79 -4.97 18.44
CA GLU A 185 12.64 -4.80 19.36
C GLU A 185 11.47 -5.75 19.05
N LEU A 186 11.58 -6.59 18.01
CA LEU A 186 10.53 -7.55 17.65
C LEU A 186 10.06 -8.41 18.84
N PRO A 187 10.94 -8.99 19.70
CA PRO A 187 10.48 -9.75 20.87
C PRO A 187 9.61 -8.91 21.81
N THR A 188 10.03 -7.68 22.10
CA THR A 188 9.29 -6.75 22.95
C THR A 188 7.94 -6.40 22.33
N ALA A 189 7.90 -6.10 21.03
CA ALA A 189 6.67 -5.72 20.34
C ALA A 189 5.65 -6.87 20.31
N VAL A 190 6.09 -8.11 20.10
CA VAL A 190 5.23 -9.30 20.16
C VAL A 190 4.71 -9.51 21.58
N GLU A 191 5.59 -9.50 22.59
CA GLU A 191 5.20 -9.66 24.00
C GLU A 191 4.17 -8.60 24.42
N ARG A 192 4.43 -7.32 24.11
CA ARG A 192 3.53 -6.21 24.40
C ARG A 192 2.17 -6.38 23.75
N THR A 193 2.13 -6.72 22.46
CA THR A 193 0.87 -6.94 21.73
C THR A 193 0.05 -8.06 22.38
N LEU A 194 0.69 -9.16 22.79
CA LEU A 194 0.01 -10.31 23.41
C LEU A 194 -0.40 -10.07 24.87
N SER A 195 0.23 -9.12 25.56
CA SER A 195 -0.12 -8.77 26.94
C SER A 195 -1.47 -8.06 27.06
N HIS A 196 -1.98 -7.49 25.95
CA HIS A 196 -3.24 -6.76 25.90
C HIS A 196 -4.37 -7.63 25.36
N ALA A 197 -5.35 -7.98 26.19
CA ALA A 197 -6.49 -8.80 25.79
C ALA A 197 -7.38 -8.18 24.68
N GLY A 198 -7.36 -6.85 24.56
CA GLY A 198 -8.07 -6.10 23.52
C GLY A 198 -7.36 -6.08 22.16
N LEU A 199 -6.13 -6.58 22.06
CA LEU A 199 -5.36 -6.60 20.82
C LEU A 199 -5.34 -8.01 20.21
N ARG A 200 -5.28 -8.07 18.88
CA ARG A 200 -5.15 -9.30 18.10
C ARG A 200 -3.93 -9.21 17.23
N PHE A 201 -2.87 -9.93 17.59
CA PHE A 201 -1.67 -10.03 16.75
C PHE A 201 -1.99 -10.77 15.44
N ARG A 202 -2.05 -10.03 14.33
CA ARG A 202 -2.37 -10.54 12.99
C ARG A 202 -1.12 -11.00 12.25
N GLY A 203 -0.04 -10.25 12.35
CA GLY A 203 1.16 -10.55 11.60
C GLY A 203 2.17 -9.42 11.53
N ILE A 204 3.00 -9.44 10.50
CA ILE A 204 4.02 -8.42 10.28
C ILE A 204 3.80 -7.71 8.94
N HIS A 205 4.31 -6.48 8.87
CA HIS A 205 4.41 -5.70 7.64
C HIS A 205 5.85 -5.24 7.46
N VAL A 206 6.37 -5.37 6.25
CA VAL A 206 7.71 -4.89 5.89
C VAL A 206 7.61 -4.09 4.60
N TYR A 207 8.13 -2.87 4.61
CA TYR A 207 8.22 -2.03 3.43
C TYR A 207 9.59 -1.37 3.35
N THR A 208 10.38 -1.76 2.36
CA THR A 208 11.82 -1.49 2.30
C THR A 208 12.26 -0.82 1.00
N ALA A 209 11.43 -0.82 -0.05
CA ALA A 209 11.81 -0.32 -1.36
C ALA A 209 10.64 0.26 -2.17
N THR A 210 11.00 1.14 -3.11
CA THR A 210 10.12 1.66 -4.16
C THR A 210 10.81 1.50 -5.51
N GLN A 211 10.04 1.45 -6.59
CA GLN A 211 10.54 1.32 -7.96
C GLN A 211 11.44 0.08 -8.15
N VAL A 212 10.98 -1.06 -7.63
CA VAL A 212 11.63 -2.36 -7.82
C VAL A 212 11.26 -2.88 -9.21
N PHE A 213 12.28 -3.19 -10.03
CA PHE A 213 12.13 -3.69 -11.40
C PHE A 213 12.81 -5.05 -11.62
N GLU A 214 13.63 -5.49 -10.66
CA GLU A 214 14.47 -6.68 -10.79
C GLU A 214 13.90 -7.82 -9.96
N VAL A 215 13.74 -8.99 -10.57
CA VAL A 215 13.12 -10.17 -9.92
C VAL A 215 14.01 -10.71 -8.80
N ALA A 216 15.33 -10.74 -9.01
CA ALA A 216 16.26 -11.33 -8.04
C ALA A 216 16.24 -10.60 -6.68
N PRO A 217 16.39 -9.27 -6.62
CA PRO A 217 16.19 -8.50 -5.38
C PRO A 217 14.82 -8.74 -4.72
N LEU A 218 13.75 -8.75 -5.51
CA LEU A 218 12.40 -8.97 -4.99
C LEU A 218 12.28 -10.35 -4.31
N LEU A 219 12.85 -11.39 -4.92
CA LEU A 219 12.84 -12.74 -4.33
C LEU A 219 13.71 -12.84 -3.07
N GLU A 220 14.83 -12.13 -3.00
CA GLU A 220 15.64 -12.03 -1.79
C GLU A 220 14.85 -11.38 -0.66
N HIS A 221 14.20 -10.25 -0.94
CA HIS A 221 13.32 -9.58 0.00
C HIS A 221 12.21 -10.48 0.54
N CYS A 222 11.51 -11.19 -0.34
CA CYS A 222 10.44 -12.10 0.08
C CYS A 222 10.97 -13.19 1.03
N ARG A 223 12.19 -13.70 0.82
CA ARG A 223 12.81 -14.68 1.72
C ARG A 223 13.10 -14.08 3.09
N ASP A 224 13.64 -12.86 3.12
CA ASP A 224 13.96 -12.16 4.37
C ASP A 224 12.70 -11.88 5.19
N VAL A 225 11.64 -11.40 4.53
CA VAL A 225 10.33 -11.14 5.17
C VAL A 225 9.71 -12.43 5.71
N VAL A 226 9.80 -13.54 4.96
CA VAL A 226 9.31 -14.85 5.45
C VAL A 226 10.12 -15.33 6.66
N ALA A 227 11.45 -15.16 6.65
CA ALA A 227 12.29 -15.53 7.80
C ALA A 227 11.93 -14.71 9.05
N LEU A 228 11.68 -13.41 8.87
CA LEU A 228 11.22 -12.51 9.94
C LEU A 228 9.82 -12.91 10.44
N ALA A 229 8.90 -13.26 9.55
CA ALA A 229 7.56 -13.72 9.90
C ALA A 229 7.59 -15.02 10.72
N LEU A 230 8.47 -15.96 10.37
CA LEU A 230 8.66 -17.20 11.14
C LEU A 230 9.14 -16.90 12.55
N ARG A 231 10.12 -16.00 12.72
CA ARG A 231 10.56 -15.56 14.04
C ARG A 231 9.44 -14.92 14.86
N ALA A 232 8.63 -14.06 14.23
CA ALA A 232 7.49 -13.44 14.90
C ALA A 232 6.42 -14.48 15.30
N ALA A 233 6.17 -15.49 14.48
CA ALA A 233 5.28 -16.61 14.80
C ALA A 233 5.78 -17.45 15.98
N ASP A 234 7.08 -17.74 16.02
CA ASP A 234 7.72 -18.47 17.12
C ASP A 234 7.60 -17.71 18.44
N LEU A 235 7.88 -16.39 18.43
CA LEU A 235 7.71 -15.51 19.59
C LEU A 235 6.25 -15.47 20.06
N ALA A 236 5.30 -15.49 19.14
CA ALA A 236 3.88 -15.47 19.47
C ALA A 236 3.33 -16.84 19.89
N GLY A 237 4.08 -17.92 19.68
CA GLY A 237 3.63 -19.30 19.92
C GLY A 237 2.45 -19.73 19.04
N ARG A 238 2.22 -19.04 17.91
CA ARG A 238 1.10 -19.30 16.99
C ARG A 238 1.41 -18.84 15.55
N PRO A 239 0.79 -19.45 14.53
CA PRO A 239 0.88 -18.96 13.15
C PRO A 239 0.38 -17.52 13.02
N LEU A 240 0.99 -16.75 12.12
CA LEU A 240 0.48 -15.44 11.71
C LEU A 240 -0.68 -15.61 10.75
N GLU A 241 -1.65 -14.69 10.82
CA GLU A 241 -2.77 -14.62 9.88
C GLU A 241 -2.37 -13.90 8.59
N THR A 242 -1.45 -12.93 8.68
CA THR A 242 -0.99 -12.13 7.56
C THR A 242 0.53 -11.92 7.57
N ILE A 243 1.10 -11.84 6.37
CA ILE A 243 2.45 -11.34 6.11
C ILE A 243 2.29 -10.32 5.00
N ASP A 244 2.48 -9.05 5.33
CA ASP A 244 2.41 -7.97 4.35
C ASP A 244 3.84 -7.61 3.89
N PHE A 245 4.10 -7.88 2.60
CA PHE A 245 5.38 -7.61 1.95
C PHE A 245 5.55 -6.16 1.48
N GLY A 246 4.54 -5.31 1.75
CA GLY A 246 4.51 -3.94 1.29
C GLY A 246 4.31 -3.81 -0.22
N GLY A 247 4.43 -2.57 -0.71
CA GLY A 247 4.36 -2.25 -2.14
C GLY A 247 5.74 -2.08 -2.78
N GLY A 248 5.81 -1.19 -3.77
CA GLY A 248 7.08 -0.76 -4.36
C GLY A 248 7.37 -1.33 -5.75
N PHE A 249 6.43 -2.06 -6.36
CA PHE A 249 6.51 -2.45 -7.77
C PHE A 249 6.71 -1.23 -8.67
N GLY A 250 7.74 -1.30 -9.51
CA GLY A 250 8.11 -0.19 -10.37
C GLY A 250 7.16 0.01 -11.56
N VAL A 251 6.93 1.28 -11.90
CA VAL A 251 6.24 1.66 -13.13
C VAL A 251 7.26 2.28 -14.10
N PRO A 252 7.30 1.84 -15.37
CA PRO A 252 8.25 2.35 -16.35
C PRO A 252 7.83 3.76 -16.83
N TYR A 253 8.48 4.79 -16.27
CA TYR A 253 8.24 6.19 -16.66
C TYR A 253 8.99 6.62 -17.92
N PHE A 254 10.07 5.91 -18.26
CA PHE A 254 10.95 6.26 -19.37
C PHE A 254 11.13 5.09 -20.34
N GLU A 255 11.38 5.44 -21.59
CA GLU A 255 11.76 4.50 -22.64
C GLU A 255 13.00 3.69 -22.21
N GLY A 256 12.92 2.36 -22.34
CA GLY A 256 13.95 1.42 -21.88
C GLY A 256 13.79 0.91 -20.45
N MET A 257 12.79 1.38 -19.69
CA MET A 257 12.38 0.74 -18.43
C MET A 257 11.41 -0.40 -18.72
N GLY A 258 11.68 -1.58 -18.18
CA GLY A 258 10.77 -2.74 -18.21
C GLY A 258 9.83 -2.75 -17.02
N GLU A 259 8.66 -3.35 -17.19
CA GLU A 259 7.80 -3.80 -16.09
C GLU A 259 7.94 -5.33 -15.92
N PHE A 260 7.52 -5.84 -14.76
CA PHE A 260 7.40 -7.27 -14.51
C PHE A 260 6.31 -7.92 -15.36
#